data_AF-A0A5D3FDM4-F1
#
_entry.id   AF-A0A5D3FDM4-F1
#
_cell.length_a   1.000
_cell.length_b   1.000
_cell.length_c   1.000
_cell.angle_alpha   90.00
_cell.angle_beta   90.00
_cell.angle_gamma   90.00
#
_symmetry.space_group_name_H-M   'P 1'
#
loop_
_entity.id
_entity.type
_entity.pdbx_description
1 polymer ?
#
loop_
_entity_poly.entity_id
_entity_poly.type
_entity_poly.pdbx_seq_one_letter_code
_entity_poly.pdbx_strand_id
1 'polypeptide(L)'
;MLSGGPPEMEGFDAMLAHTGPDVLVTYERTGGFAGLDDRVTVDDSGTALVRDRKIMLRDDEMRGLRAALRRIVTTRSSPAGCQVADHFTYTLTYRGRRATRCRVPPDWRAAVERLDALLAR
;
A
#
# COMPACT_ATOMS: atom_id res chain seq x y z
N MET A 1 29.68 27.10 19.83
CA MET A 1 29.02 25.80 20.05
C MET A 1 27.62 26.07 20.53
N LEU A 2 26.59 25.63 19.80
CA LEU A 2 25.27 25.26 20.30
C LEU A 2 24.55 24.60 19.12
N SER A 3 24.40 23.28 19.23
CA SER A 3 23.84 22.38 18.22
C SER A 3 22.33 22.56 18.14
N GLY A 4 21.81 22.88 16.94
CA GLY A 4 20.42 22.64 16.60
C GLY A 4 20.30 21.23 16.04
N GLY A 5 19.69 20.32 16.80
CA GLY A 5 19.38 18.97 16.33
C GLY A 5 18.35 19.00 15.19
N PRO A 6 18.38 18.04 14.24
CA PRO A 6 17.39 17.96 13.18
C PRO A 6 16.02 17.55 13.73
N PRO A 7 14.91 17.95 13.07
CA PRO A 7 13.56 17.62 13.50
C PRO A 7 13.29 16.11 13.43
N GLU A 8 12.53 15.64 14.42
CA GLU A 8 12.15 14.24 14.62
C GLU A 8 11.42 13.67 13.39
N MET A 9 11.98 12.61 12.83
CA MET A 9 11.38 11.87 11.72
C MET A 9 10.33 10.88 12.25
N GLU A 10 9.11 11.35 12.48
CA GLU A 10 7.93 10.52 12.76
C GLU A 10 7.45 9.65 11.57
N GLY A 11 8.32 9.41 10.58
CA GLY A 11 8.03 8.60 9.39
C GLY A 11 8.71 7.23 9.36
N PHE A 12 9.63 6.93 10.29
CA PHE A 12 10.41 5.69 10.26
C PHE A 12 9.70 4.51 10.96
N ASP A 13 8.98 4.74 12.06
CA ASP A 13 8.26 3.68 12.77
C ASP A 13 7.06 3.13 11.97
N ALA A 14 6.36 3.98 11.22
CA ALA A 14 5.32 3.54 10.29
C ALA A 14 5.90 2.73 9.11
N MET A 15 7.16 2.98 8.73
CA MET A 15 7.89 2.19 7.73
C MET A 15 8.33 0.83 8.28
N LEU A 16 8.67 0.73 9.58
CA LEU A 16 9.03 -0.53 10.25
C LEU A 16 7.85 -1.48 10.52
N ALA A 17 6.63 -0.96 10.56
CA ALA A 17 5.41 -1.78 10.63
C ALA A 17 5.20 -2.68 9.38
N HIS A 18 6.03 -2.53 8.34
CA HIS A 18 6.01 -3.32 7.11
C HIS A 18 7.03 -4.47 7.08
N THR A 19 7.65 -4.81 8.22
CA THR A 19 8.77 -5.77 8.29
C THR A 19 8.59 -6.85 9.36
N GLY A 20 7.35 -7.19 9.70
CA GLY A 20 7.10 -8.52 10.27
C GLY A 20 7.37 -9.58 9.19
N PRO A 21 7.97 -10.73 9.50
CA PRO A 21 8.28 -11.79 8.51
C PRO A 21 7.05 -12.31 7.74
N ASP A 22 5.84 -11.98 8.21
CA ASP A 22 4.58 -12.52 7.72
C ASP A 22 3.78 -11.57 6.81
N VAL A 23 4.25 -10.34 6.54
CA VAL A 23 3.49 -9.39 5.70
C VAL A 23 3.62 -9.74 4.21
N LEU A 24 2.50 -10.09 3.57
CA LEU A 24 2.45 -10.37 2.14
C LEU A 24 2.47 -9.08 1.32
N VAL A 25 1.60 -8.12 1.64
CA VAL A 25 1.46 -6.87 0.90
C VAL A 25 0.93 -5.75 1.79
N THR A 26 1.41 -4.54 1.55
CA THR A 26 0.75 -3.32 2.03
C THR A 26 0.42 -2.40 0.88
N TYR A 27 -0.79 -1.87 0.90
CA TYR A 27 -1.31 -0.91 -0.04
C TYR A 27 -1.77 0.34 0.68
N GLU A 28 -1.36 1.49 0.15
CA GLU A 28 -1.73 2.81 0.65
C GLU A 28 -2.30 3.62 -0.53
N ARG A 29 -3.42 4.30 -0.31
CA ARG A 29 -4.03 5.23 -1.25
C ARG A 29 -4.28 6.56 -0.55
N THR A 30 -3.55 7.59 -0.99
CA THR A 30 -3.62 8.92 -0.39
C THR A 30 -3.99 10.00 -1.40
N GLY A 31 -4.45 11.15 -0.94
CA GLY A 31 -4.74 12.33 -1.77
C GLY A 31 -6.20 12.41 -2.19
N GLY A 32 -6.45 13.00 -3.36
CA GLY A 32 -7.80 13.43 -3.73
C GLY A 32 -8.26 14.67 -2.99
N PHE A 33 -9.32 15.32 -3.48
CA PHE A 33 -9.86 16.56 -2.92
C PHE A 33 -10.29 16.44 -1.45
N ALA A 34 -10.71 15.25 -1.03
CA ALA A 34 -11.15 14.98 0.34
C ALA A 34 -10.00 14.62 1.29
N GLY A 35 -8.75 14.51 0.80
CA GLY A 35 -7.61 14.08 1.60
C GLY A 35 -7.76 12.64 2.10
N LEU A 36 -8.03 11.69 1.20
CA LEU A 36 -8.08 10.27 1.58
C LEU A 36 -6.72 9.82 2.12
N ASP A 37 -6.76 8.95 3.12
CA ASP A 37 -5.62 8.19 3.64
C ASP A 37 -6.11 6.77 3.97
N ASP A 38 -6.10 5.91 2.95
CA ASP A 38 -6.52 4.53 3.07
C ASP A 38 -5.29 3.62 3.13
N ARG A 39 -5.30 2.68 4.07
CA ARG A 39 -4.25 1.65 4.21
C ARG A 39 -4.85 0.27 4.40
N VAL A 40 -4.32 -0.69 3.65
CA VAL A 40 -4.63 -2.12 3.74
C VAL A 40 -3.33 -2.89 3.84
N THR A 41 -3.17 -3.68 4.89
CA THR A 41 -2.06 -4.64 5.02
C THR A 41 -2.62 -6.04 5.03
N VAL A 42 -2.05 -6.95 4.26
CA VAL A 42 -2.44 -8.36 4.26
C VAL A 42 -1.22 -9.20 4.59
N ASP A 43 -1.36 -10.11 5.53
CA ASP A 43 -0.32 -11.08 5.88
C ASP A 43 -0.44 -12.38 5.08
N ASP A 44 0.56 -13.26 5.21
CA ASP A 44 0.61 -14.53 4.52
C ASP A 44 -0.45 -15.54 4.99
N SER A 45 -1.01 -15.35 6.20
CA SER A 45 -2.13 -16.15 6.71
C SER A 45 -3.47 -15.80 6.05
N GLY A 46 -3.54 -14.66 5.35
CA GLY A 46 -4.77 -14.14 4.76
C GLY A 46 -5.55 -13.23 5.70
N THR A 47 -4.94 -12.71 6.76
CA THR A 47 -5.55 -11.66 7.58
C THR A 47 -5.21 -10.31 6.99
N ALA A 48 -6.25 -9.53 6.69
CA ALA A 48 -6.13 -8.14 6.29
C ALA A 48 -6.39 -7.21 7.47
N LEU A 49 -5.53 -6.22 7.67
CA LEU A 49 -5.74 -5.09 8.55
C LEU A 49 -6.18 -3.88 7.72
N VAL A 50 -7.38 -3.39 7.99
CA VAL A 50 -8.05 -2.31 7.27
C VAL A 50 -8.56 -1.30 8.29
N ARG A 51 -7.98 -0.09 8.35
CA ARG A 51 -8.38 0.95 9.32
C ARG A 51 -8.54 0.37 10.75
N ASP A 52 -7.52 -0.36 11.20
CA ASP A 52 -7.45 -1.08 12.49
C ASP A 52 -8.43 -2.26 12.69
N ARG A 53 -9.23 -2.59 11.68
CA ARG A 53 -10.11 -3.76 11.69
C ARG A 53 -9.44 -4.94 11.02
N LYS A 54 -9.50 -6.11 11.66
CA LYS A 54 -9.02 -7.37 11.08
C LYS A 54 -10.13 -8.03 10.27
N ILE A 55 -9.81 -8.41 9.06
CA ILE A 55 -10.71 -9.11 8.12
C ILE A 55 -9.98 -10.37 7.67
N MET A 56 -10.58 -11.54 7.88
CA MET A 56 -10.07 -12.78 7.29
C MET A 56 -10.51 -12.87 5.83
N LEU A 57 -9.54 -13.09 4.94
CA LEU A 57 -9.80 -13.42 3.55
C LEU A 57 -10.18 -14.89 3.45
N ARG A 58 -11.14 -15.19 2.57
CA ARG A 58 -11.44 -16.56 2.16
C ARG A 58 -10.29 -17.11 1.29
N ASP A 59 -10.21 -18.44 1.20
CA ASP A 59 -9.14 -19.10 0.43
C ASP A 59 -9.11 -18.68 -1.05
N ASP A 60 -10.27 -18.45 -1.67
CA ASP A 60 -10.39 -17.98 -3.04
C ASP A 60 -9.94 -16.52 -3.19
N GLU A 61 -10.29 -15.66 -2.23
CA GLU A 61 -9.85 -14.26 -2.16
C GLU A 61 -8.33 -14.19 -2.03
N MET A 62 -7.76 -14.99 -1.12
CA MET A 62 -6.33 -15.03 -0.89
C MET A 62 -5.56 -15.58 -2.09
N ARG A 63 -6.06 -16.64 -2.72
CA ARG A 63 -5.49 -17.19 -3.96
C ARG A 63 -5.53 -16.18 -5.09
N GLY A 64 -6.65 -15.47 -5.23
CA GLY A 64 -6.84 -14.41 -6.22
C GLY A 64 -5.86 -13.25 -6.00
N LEU A 65 -5.71 -12.79 -4.76
CA LEU A 65 -4.76 -11.74 -4.39
C LEU A 65 -3.33 -12.16 -4.71
N ARG A 66 -2.88 -13.34 -4.27
CA ARG A 66 -1.53 -13.87 -4.58
C ARG A 66 -1.30 -14.01 -6.08
N ALA A 67 -2.31 -14.41 -6.85
CA ALA A 67 -2.19 -14.50 -8.31
C ALA A 67 -2.11 -13.12 -8.99
N ALA A 68 -2.80 -12.10 -8.46
CA ALA A 68 -2.71 -10.74 -8.96
C ALA A 68 -1.34 -10.10 -8.64
N LEU A 69 -0.88 -10.20 -7.39
CA LEU A 69 0.41 -9.66 -6.95
C LEU A 69 1.59 -10.24 -7.73
N ARG A 70 1.54 -11.54 -8.09
CA ARG A 70 2.58 -12.18 -8.90
C ARG A 70 2.74 -11.61 -10.31
N ARG A 71 1.73 -10.90 -10.83
CA ARG A 71 1.79 -10.26 -12.15
C ARG A 71 2.43 -8.87 -12.12
N ILE A 72 2.72 -8.34 -10.93
CA ILE A 72 3.29 -7.01 -10.77
C ILE A 72 4.76 -7.03 -11.20
N VAL A 73 5.04 -6.26 -12.25
CA VAL A 73 6.39 -6.04 -12.80
C VAL A 73 6.81 -4.58 -12.63
N THR A 74 5.84 -3.68 -12.47
CA THR A 74 6.08 -2.26 -12.18
C THR A 74 6.49 -2.11 -10.72
N THR A 75 7.81 -2.17 -10.43
CA THR A 75 8.32 -2.17 -9.05
C THR A 75 9.13 -0.95 -8.63
N ARG A 76 9.32 0.05 -9.50
CA ARG A 76 10.00 1.31 -9.15
C ARG A 76 8.98 2.37 -8.80
N SER A 77 9.33 3.49 -8.18
CA SER A 77 8.46 4.67 -8.05
C SER A 77 8.53 5.57 -9.29
N SER A 78 7.51 6.42 -9.53
CA SER A 78 7.51 7.38 -10.64
C SER A 78 6.51 8.50 -10.38
N PRO A 79 6.90 9.78 -10.63
CA PRO A 79 5.99 10.92 -10.51
C PRO A 79 5.10 11.11 -11.76
N ALA A 80 5.18 10.22 -12.75
CA ALA A 80 4.38 10.35 -13.97
C ALA A 80 2.87 10.25 -13.66
N GLY A 81 2.13 11.31 -13.96
CA GLY A 81 0.69 11.42 -13.66
C GLY A 81 0.37 12.24 -12.41
N CYS A 82 1.35 12.72 -11.65
CA CYS A 82 1.15 13.55 -10.46
C CYS A 82 0.93 15.05 -10.75
N GLN A 83 0.97 15.46 -12.02
CA GLN A 83 0.89 16.87 -12.43
C GLN A 83 -0.51 17.50 -12.31
N VAL A 84 -1.49 16.76 -11.81
CA VAL A 84 -2.86 17.23 -11.59
C VAL A 84 -3.01 17.60 -10.12
N ALA A 85 -3.69 18.72 -9.85
CA ALA A 85 -4.11 19.07 -8.50
C ALA A 85 -4.92 17.92 -7.90
N ASP A 86 -4.73 17.66 -6.61
CA ASP A 86 -5.49 16.65 -5.86
C ASP A 86 -5.39 15.23 -6.45
N HIS A 87 -4.24 14.89 -7.06
CA HIS A 87 -4.02 13.53 -7.54
C HIS A 87 -4.07 12.52 -6.40
N PHE A 88 -4.52 11.30 -6.73
CA PHE A 88 -4.30 10.17 -5.85
C PHE A 88 -2.88 9.67 -5.98
N THR A 89 -2.31 9.24 -4.86
CA THR A 89 -1.06 8.51 -4.78
C THR A 89 -1.36 7.09 -4.33
N TYR A 90 -0.80 6.13 -5.04
CA TYR A 90 -0.93 4.70 -4.80
C TYR A 90 0.45 4.16 -4.44
N THR A 91 0.62 3.63 -3.23
CA THR A 91 1.85 2.98 -2.81
C THR A 91 1.59 1.50 -2.57
N LEU A 92 2.45 0.66 -3.12
CA LEU A 92 2.40 -0.78 -2.94
C LEU A 92 3.75 -1.29 -2.44
N THR A 93 3.72 -2.01 -1.33
CA THR A 93 4.87 -2.73 -0.77
C THR A 93 4.62 -4.22 -0.94
N TYR A 94 5.42 -4.88 -1.78
CA TYR A 94 5.30 -6.31 -2.08
C TYR A 94 6.68 -6.92 -2.32
N ARG A 95 6.98 -8.09 -1.72
CA ARG A 95 8.28 -8.79 -1.82
C ARG A 95 9.49 -7.89 -1.51
N GLY A 96 9.39 -7.09 -0.45
CA GLY A 96 10.44 -6.15 -0.05
C GLY A 96 10.66 -4.98 -1.00
N ARG A 97 9.79 -4.79 -2.01
CA ARG A 97 9.84 -3.65 -2.92
C ARG A 97 8.68 -2.71 -2.65
N ARG A 98 8.99 -1.44 -2.40
CA ARG A 98 8.02 -0.34 -2.29
C ARG A 98 8.02 0.45 -3.59
N ALA A 99 6.84 0.65 -4.16
CA ALA A 99 6.66 1.45 -5.37
C ALA A 99 5.49 2.41 -5.20
N THR A 100 5.66 3.66 -5.65
CA THR A 100 4.65 4.71 -5.57
C THR A 100 4.32 5.27 -6.95
N ARG A 101 3.02 5.47 -7.23
CA ARG A 101 2.47 5.96 -8.50
C ARG A 101 1.32 6.92 -8.28
N CYS A 102 1.13 7.88 -9.18
CA CYS A 102 -0.08 8.72 -9.17
C CYS A 102 -1.20 8.23 -10.10
N ARG A 103 -0.95 7.14 -10.83
CA ARG A 103 -1.94 6.39 -11.61
C ARG A 103 -1.68 4.91 -11.43
N VAL A 104 -2.73 4.12 -11.21
CA VAL A 104 -2.59 2.67 -11.04
C VAL A 104 -2.03 2.05 -12.32
N PRO A 105 -0.83 1.43 -12.29
CA PRO A 105 -0.30 0.70 -13.43
C PRO A 105 -1.25 -0.44 -13.86
N PRO A 106 -1.32 -0.79 -15.16
CA PRO A 106 -2.20 -1.86 -15.62
C PRO A 106 -1.97 -3.21 -14.92
N ASP A 107 -0.71 -3.51 -14.55
CA ASP A 107 -0.32 -4.72 -13.85
C ASP A 107 -0.69 -4.72 -12.36
N TRP A 108 -0.93 -3.55 -11.76
CA TRP A 108 -1.39 -3.43 -10.37
C TRP A 108 -2.90 -3.55 -10.23
N ARG A 109 -3.64 -3.17 -11.27
CA ARG A 109 -5.10 -2.98 -11.24
C ARG A 109 -5.85 -4.14 -10.57
N ALA A 110 -5.58 -5.39 -10.97
CA ALA A 110 -6.25 -6.55 -10.40
C ALA A 110 -5.96 -6.76 -8.91
N ALA A 111 -4.79 -6.36 -8.41
CA ALA A 111 -4.44 -6.42 -7.00
C ALA A 111 -5.08 -5.25 -6.25
N VAL A 112 -5.00 -4.03 -6.80
CA VAL A 112 -5.61 -2.82 -6.23
C VAL A 112 -7.11 -2.97 -6.09
N GLU A 113 -7.83 -3.43 -7.11
CA GLU A 113 -9.28 -3.67 -7.05
C GLU A 113 -9.68 -4.61 -5.89
N ARG A 114 -8.87 -5.65 -5.62
CA ARG A 114 -9.11 -6.59 -4.53
C ARG A 114 -8.84 -5.98 -3.16
N LEU A 115 -7.81 -5.14 -3.05
CA LEU A 115 -7.46 -4.45 -1.81
C LEU A 115 -8.47 -3.33 -1.51
N ASP A 116 -8.90 -2.59 -2.53
CA ASP A 116 -9.97 -1.60 -2.44
C ASP A 116 -11.30 -2.24 -2.03
N ALA A 117 -11.61 -3.44 -2.52
CA ALA A 117 -12.80 -4.18 -2.07
C ALA A 117 -12.77 -4.51 -0.56
N LEU A 118 -11.59 -4.60 0.07
CA LEU A 118 -11.48 -4.78 1.51
C LEU A 118 -11.75 -3.48 2.28
N LEU A 119 -11.44 -2.31 1.70
CA LEU A 119 -11.77 -0.99 2.28
C LEU A 119 -13.28 -0.75 2.37
N ALA A 120 -14.05 -1.34 1.44
CA ALA A 120 -15.49 -1.20 1.36
C ALA A 120 -16.29 -2.16 2.26
N ARG A 121 -15.62 -3.04 3.01
CA ARG A 121 -16.23 -3.99 3.96
C ARG A 121 -16.37 -3.39 5.35
#